data_AF-A0A652JU15-F1
#
_entry.id   AF-A0A652JU15-F1
#
_cell.length_a   1.000
_cell.length_b   1.000
_cell.length_c   1.000
_cell.angle_alpha   90.00
_cell.angle_beta   90.00
_cell.angle_gamma   90.00
#
_symmetry.space_group_name_H-M   'P 1'
#
loop_
_entity.id
_entity.type
_entity.pdbx_description
1 polymer ?
#
loop_
_entity_poly.entity_id
_entity_poly.type
_entity_poly.pdbx_seq_one_letter_code
_entity_poly.pdbx_strand_id
1 'polypeptide(L)' 'MATVFTVQADSEVECRDELLRLCAAFGLAPVMRPMESLGTGRWLARATPTAPASGEGRRG' A
#
# COMPACT_ATOMS: atom_id res chain seq x y z
N MET A 1 13.44 9.22 -2.59
CA MET A 1 12.42 8.92 -1.57
C MET A 1 11.26 8.21 -2.27
N ALA A 2 10.86 7.03 -1.82
CA ALA A 2 9.70 6.33 -2.40
C ALA A 2 8.42 6.72 -1.66
N THR A 3 7.34 7.00 -2.40
CA THR A 3 6.02 7.30 -1.81
C THR A 3 5.42 6.04 -1.20
N VAL A 4 4.94 6.13 0.04
CA VAL A 4 4.27 5.03 0.77
C VAL A 4 2.87 5.48 1.18
N PHE A 5 1.87 4.69 0.80
CA PHE A 5 0.49 4.86 1.23
C PHE A 5 0.24 3.99 2.45
N THR A 6 -0.34 4.57 3.50
CA THR A 6 -0.69 3.85 4.73
C THR A 6 -2.20 3.89 4.94
N VAL A 7 -2.81 2.73 5.16
CA VAL A 7 -4.21 2.58 5.56
C VAL A 7 -4.23 2.32 7.06
N GLN A 8 -5.14 3.00 7.77
CA GLN A 8 -5.41 2.74 9.18
C GLN A 8 -6.90 2.46 9.36
N ALA A 9 -7.24 1.39 10.09
CA ALA A 9 -8.62 1.04 10.41
C ALA A 9 -8.72 0.46 11.83
N ASP A 10 -9.95 0.30 12.30
CA ASP A 10 -10.24 -0.24 13.64
C ASP A 10 -10.20 -1.77 13.68
N SER A 11 -10.21 -2.44 12.51
CA SER A 11 -10.10 -3.90 12.39
C SER A 11 -9.13 -4.36 11.29
N GLU A 12 -8.64 -5.59 11.41
CA GLU A 12 -7.76 -6.23 10.41
C GLU A 12 -8.43 -6.29 9.03
N VAL A 13 -9.71 -6.69 9.03
CA VAL A 13 -10.48 -6.94 7.81
C VAL A 13 -10.70 -5.64 7.06
N GLU A 14 -11.15 -4.58 7.72
CA GLU A 14 -11.34 -3.26 7.09
C GLU A 14 -10.02 -2.69 6.58
N CYS A 15 -8.93 -2.84 7.35
CA CYS A 15 -7.60 -2.41 6.93
C CYS A 15 -7.16 -3.12 5.65
N ARG A 16 -7.40 -4.43 5.56
CA ARG A 16 -7.08 -5.24 4.40
C ARG A 16 -7.91 -4.86 3.18
N ASP A 17 -9.23 -4.80 3.33
CA ASP A 17 -10.16 -4.52 2.23
C ASP A 17 -9.90 -3.14 1.63
N GLU A 18 -9.71 -2.12 2.47
CA GLU A 18 -9.43 -0.77 1.98
C GLU A 18 -8.05 -0.67 1.32
N LEU A 19 -7.04 -1.38 1.84
CA LEU A 19 -5.73 -1.47 1.16
C LEU A 19 -5.86 -2.08 -0.23
N LEU A 20 -6.57 -3.20 -0.37
CA LEU A 20 -6.77 -3.85 -1.67
C LEU A 20 -7.54 -2.94 -2.63
N ARG A 21 -8.56 -2.23 -2.14
CA ARG A 21 -9.31 -1.24 -2.92
C ARG A 21 -8.41 -0.13 -3.44
N LEU A 22 -7.53 0.43 -2.59
CA LEU A 22 -6.57 1.47 -2.99
C LEU A 22 -5.52 0.94 -3.97
N CYS A 23 -5.00 -0.28 -3.75
CA CYS A 23 -4.06 -0.92 -4.66
C CYS A 23 -4.66 -1.06 -6.07
N ALA A 24 -5.91 -1.52 -6.16
CA ALA A 24 -6.61 -1.64 -7.44
C ALA A 24 -6.88 -0.28 -8.10
N ALA A 25 -7.28 0.73 -7.32
CA ALA A 25 -7.65 2.04 -7.84
C ALA A 25 -6.44 2.87 -8.31
N PHE A 26 -5.30 2.78 -7.61
CA PHE A 26 -4.14 3.63 -7.84
C PHE A 26 -2.92 2.89 -8.41
N GLY A 27 -3.06 1.61 -8.74
CA GLY A 27 -1.95 0.80 -9.24
C GLY A 27 -0.83 0.65 -8.21
N LEU A 28 -1.20 0.38 -6.96
CA LEU A 28 -0.24 0.17 -5.88
C LEU A 28 0.01 -1.32 -5.66
N ALA A 29 1.18 -1.63 -5.11
CA ALA A 29 1.53 -2.96 -4.62
C ALA A 29 1.58 -2.95 -3.09
N PRO A 30 0.89 -3.88 -2.40
CA PRO A 30 0.96 -3.98 -0.95
C PRO A 30 2.37 -4.43 -0.53
N VAL A 31 2.97 -3.68 0.40
CA VAL A 31 4.31 -3.94 0.94
C VAL A 31 4.28 -4.38 2.39
N MET A 32 3.16 -4.14 3.08
CA MET A 32 2.94 -4.54 4.46
C MET A 32 1.50 -5.01 4.63
N ARG A 33 1.35 -6.23 5.14
CA ARG A 33 0.04 -6.77 5.53
C ARG A 33 -0.49 -5.99 6.76
N PRO A 34 -1.82 -5.99 6.98
CA PRO A 34 -2.40 -5.45 8.20
C PRO A 34 -1.67 -5.97 9.43
N MET A 35 -1.23 -5.05 10.29
CA MET A 35 -0.66 -5.36 11.59
C MET A 35 -1.21 -4.40 12.63
N GLU A 36 -1.42 -4.90 13.83
CA GLU A 36 -1.88 -4.08 14.94
C GLU A 36 -0.76 -3.14 15.41
N SER A 37 -1.08 -1.85 15.53
CA SER A 37 -0.18 -0.84 16.06
C SER A 37 -0.30 -0.81 17.58
N LEU A 38 0.71 -1.37 18.24
CA LEU A 38 0.88 -1.34 19.69
C LEU A 38 1.08 0.12 20.14
N GLY A 39 -0.01 0.77 20.53
CA GLY A 39 -0.02 2.17 20.98
C GLY A 39 -1.26 2.94 20.56
N THR A 40 -1.90 2.58 19.45
CA THR A 40 -3.16 3.22 18.99
C THR A 40 -4.34 2.26 18.95
N GLY A 41 -4.10 0.94 19.05
CA GLY A 41 -5.15 -0.08 18.90
C GLY A 41 -5.71 -0.15 17.48
N ARG A 42 -5.00 0.44 16.50
CA ARG A 42 -5.41 0.48 15.09
C ARG A 42 -4.63 -0.52 14.26
N TRP A 43 -5.26 -1.00 13.21
CA TRP A 43 -4.64 -1.84 12.19
C TRP A 43 -4.02 -0.98 11.11
N LEU A 44 -2.77 -1.27 10.77
CA LEU A 44 -1.99 -0.55 9.76
C LEU A 44 -1.63 -1.48 8.62
N ALA A 45 -1.81 -1.02 7.38
CA ALA A 45 -1.28 -1.68 6.19
C ALA A 45 -0.62 -0.65 5.27
N ARG A 46 0.30 -1.10 4.41
CA ARG A 46 1.06 -0.19 3.53
C ARG A 46 1.14 -0.71 2.11
N ALA A 47 1.12 0.23 1.17
CA ALA A 47 1.35 -0.02 -0.24
C ALA A 47 2.27 1.06 -0.84
N THR A 48 2.95 0.73 -1.92
CA THR A 48 3.75 1.66 -2.71
C THR A 48 3.25 1.68 -4.15
N PRO A 49 3.43 2.78 -4.91
CA PRO A 49 3.21 2.73 -6.35
C PRO A 49 3.98 1.57 -6.95
N THR A 50 3.30 0.78 -7.78
CA THR A 50 4.02 -0.09 -8.71
C THR A 50 4.74 0.86 -9.65
N ALA A 51 6.07 0.82 -9.71
CA ALA A 51 6.81 1.71 -10.61
C ALA A 51 6.15 1.63 -11.99
N PRO A 52 5.91 2.77 -12.68
CA PRO A 52 5.51 2.68 -14.08
C PRO A 52 6.56 1.81 -14.75
N ALA A 53 6.13 0.84 -15.58
CA ALA A 53 7.04 0.13 -16.45
C ALA A 53 7.77 1.20 -17.24
N SER A 54 9.00 1.55 -16.83
CA SER A 54 9.74 2.62 -17.46
C SER A 54 10.03 2.12 -18.86
N GLY A 55 9.28 2.64 -19.82
CA GLY A 55 9.66 2.65 -21.22
C GLY A 55 10.89 3.55 -21.35
N GLU A 56 12.02 3.07 -20.86
CA GLU A 56 13.34 3.60 -21.17
C GLU A 56 13.88 2.64 -22.24
N GLY A 57 13.68 2.92 -23.51
CA GLY A 57 14.39 4.01 -24.14
C GLY A 57 15.70 3.46 -24.66
N ARG A 58 15.62 2.79 -25.82
CA ARG A 58 16.73 2.43 -26.70
C ARG A 58 17.86 3.48 -26.62
N ARG A 59 19.00 3.12 -26.05
CA ARG A 59 20.30 3.67 -26.44
C ARG A 59 21.17 2.51 -26.91
N GLY A 60 21.26 2.39 -28.23
CA GLY A 60 22.44 1.83 -28.88
C GLY A 60 23.52 2.91 -29.01
#